data_AF-A0A519KW29-F1
#
_entry.id   AF-A0A519KW29-F1
#
_cell.length_a   1.000
_cell.length_b   1.000
_cell.length_c   1.000
_cell.angle_alpha   90.00
_cell.angle_beta   90.00
_cell.angle_gamma   90.00
#
_symmetry.space_group_name_H-M   'P 1'
#
loop_
_entity.id
_entity.type
_entity.pdbx_description
1 polymer ?
#
loop_
_entity_poly.entity_id
_entity_poly.type
_entity_poly.pdbx_seq_one_letter_code
_entity_poly.pdbx_strand_id
1 'polypeptide(L)' 'MIRLMAALLATMTLGACAGEPYEPLPVSAYQWQQRQERIERQQAERLQRCEAMDKQSERYARECPRTGGAQ' A
#
# COMPACT_ATOMS: atom_id res chain seq x y z
N MET A 1 23.14 12.39 23.84
CA MET A 1 22.29 12.82 22.71
C MET A 1 22.23 11.79 21.58
N ILE A 2 23.34 11.22 21.12
CA ILE A 2 23.37 10.21 20.03
C ILE A 2 22.53 8.95 20.33
N ARG A 3 22.50 8.49 21.59
CA ARG A 3 21.72 7.30 21.99
C ARG A 3 20.20 7.46 21.84
N LEU A 4 19.67 8.68 22.01
CA LEU A 4 18.24 8.97 21.83
C LEU A 4 17.85 8.99 20.35
N MET A 5 18.73 9.51 19.48
CA MET A 5 18.52 9.51 18.04
C MET A 5 18.50 8.10 17.46
N ALA A 6 19.37 7.20 17.95
CA ALA A 6 19.38 5.80 17.54
C ALA A 6 18.10 5.04 17.91
N ALA A 7 17.51 5.34 19.08
CA ALA A 7 16.27 4.70 19.52
C ALA A 7 15.05 5.11 18.65
N LEU A 8 14.98 6.38 18.26
CA LEU A 8 13.92 6.90 17.37
C LEU A 8 13.99 6.28 15.97
N LEU A 9 15.20 6.14 15.41
CA LEU A 9 15.43 5.49 14.11
C LEU A 9 15.01 4.01 14.13
N ALA A 10 15.29 3.28 15.22
CA ALA A 10 14.92 1.88 15.35
C ALA A 10 13.39 1.66 15.37
N THR A 11 12.63 2.58 15.98
CA THR A 11 11.16 2.47 16.00
C THR A 11 10.51 2.69 14.63
N MET A 12 11.10 3.54 13.78
CA MET A 12 10.60 3.76 12.42
C MET A 12 10.79 2.54 11.51
N THR A 13 11.89 1.81 11.67
CA THR A 13 12.15 0.60 10.87
C THR A 13 11.28 -0.59 11.27
N LEU A 14 10.88 -0.69 12.54
CA LEU A 14 10.00 -1.76 13.02
C LEU A 14 8.54 -1.58 12.57
N GLY A 15 8.07 -0.33 12.43
CA GLY A 15 6.73 -0.03 11.92
C GLY A 15 6.52 -0.43 10.45
N ALA A 16 7.59 -0.46 9.65
CA ALA A 16 7.52 -0.88 8.25
C ALA A 16 7.30 -2.40 8.08
N CYS A 17 7.74 -3.22 9.04
CA CYS A 17 7.50 -4.67 9.03
C CYS A 17 6.32 -5.10 9.93
N ALA A 18 5.85 -4.24 10.83
CA ALA A 18 4.71 -4.50 11.73
C ALA A 18 3.41 -3.80 11.30
N GLY A 19 3.42 -3.08 10.17
CA GLY A 19 2.35 -2.16 9.78
C GLY A 19 1.13 -2.81 9.11
N GLU A 20 1.25 -4.02 8.57
CA GLU A 20 0.09 -4.73 8.02
C GLU A 20 -0.44 -5.74 9.04
N PRO A 21 -1.70 -5.60 9.50
CA PRO A 21 -2.32 -6.62 10.32
C PRO A 21 -2.28 -7.94 9.56
N TYR A 22 -1.79 -8.99 10.22
CA TYR A 22 -1.70 -10.32 9.61
C TYR A 22 -3.08 -10.77 9.12
N GLU A 23 -3.29 -10.70 7.81
CA GLU A 23 -4.50 -11.20 7.17
C GLU A 23 -4.29 -12.70 6.91
N PRO A 24 -5.07 -13.58 7.56
CA PRO A 24 -4.89 -15.03 7.41
C PRO A 24 -4.99 -15.42 5.94
N LEU A 25 -4.10 -16.34 5.52
CA LEU A 25 -4.12 -16.84 4.15
C LEU A 25 -5.42 -17.61 3.91
N PRO A 26 -6.09 -17.41 2.76
CA PRO A 26 -7.32 -18.12 2.47
C PRO A 26 -7.06 -19.62 2.37
N VAL A 27 -7.93 -20.42 3.01
CA VAL A 27 -7.77 -21.87 3.17
C VAL A 27 -8.44 -22.67 2.05
N SER A 28 -9.14 -22.00 1.13
CA SER A 28 -9.78 -22.62 -0.03
C SER A 28 -9.57 -21.82 -1.32
N ALA A 29 -9.63 -22.51 -2.47
CA ALA A 29 -9.50 -21.88 -3.78
C ALA A 29 -10.57 -20.79 -4.03
N TYR A 30 -11.80 -21.00 -3.56
CA TYR A 30 -12.86 -20.00 -3.64
C TYR A 30 -12.52 -18.73 -2.85
N GLN A 31 -12.01 -18.87 -1.64
CA GLN A 31 -11.58 -17.72 -0.83
C GLN A 31 -10.39 -16.99 -1.47
N TRP A 32 -9.51 -17.72 -2.15
CA TRP A 32 -8.44 -17.12 -2.97
C TRP A 32 -8.99 -16.30 -4.13
N GLN A 33 -9.94 -16.84 -4.90
CA GLN A 33 -10.59 -16.11 -5.99
C GLN A 33 -11.28 -14.85 -5.49
N GLN A 34 -12.06 -14.95 -4.40
CA GLN A 34 -12.73 -13.80 -3.81
C GLN A 34 -11.75 -12.72 -3.33
N ARG A 35 -10.57 -13.12 -2.84
CA ARG A 35 -9.49 -12.19 -2.48
C ARG A 35 -8.92 -11.48 -3.71
N GLN A 36 -8.65 -12.22 -4.79
CA GLN A 36 -8.16 -11.62 -6.04
C GLN A 36 -9.17 -10.65 -6.64
N GLU A 37 -10.45 -11.03 -6.71
CA GLU A 37 -11.50 -10.14 -7.20
C GLU A 37 -11.59 -8.83 -6.41
N ARG A 38 -11.47 -8.90 -5.07
CA ARG A 38 -11.44 -7.69 -4.23
C ARG A 38 -10.26 -6.79 -4.58
N ILE A 39 -9.07 -7.38 -4.72
CA ILE A 39 -7.85 -6.64 -5.05
C ILE A 39 -7.98 -5.99 -6.43
N GLU A 40 -8.48 -6.72 -7.43
CA GLU A 40 -8.71 -6.22 -8.78
C GLU A 40 -9.71 -5.06 -8.79
N ARG A 41 -10.84 -5.18 -8.07
CA ARG A 41 -11.82 -4.10 -7.94
C ARG A 41 -11.21 -2.84 -7.33
N GLN A 42 -10.46 -2.98 -6.23
CA GLN A 42 -9.77 -1.86 -5.60
C GLN A 42 -8.74 -1.20 -6.52
N GLN A 43 -8.02 -2.00 -7.31
CA GLN A 43 -7.07 -1.48 -8.30
C GLN A 43 -7.80 -0.75 -9.44
N ALA A 44 -8.88 -1.31 -9.96
CA ALA A 44 -9.69 -0.70 -11.01
C ALA A 44 -10.28 0.64 -10.55
N GLU A 45 -10.88 0.71 -9.35
CA GLU A 45 -11.38 1.96 -8.77
C GLU A 45 -10.29 3.02 -8.65
N ARG A 46 -9.10 2.62 -8.21
CA ARG A 46 -7.95 3.52 -8.12
C ARG A 46 -7.53 4.04 -9.50
N LEU A 47 -7.45 3.17 -10.50
CA LEU A 47 -7.11 3.55 -11.87
C LEU A 47 -8.15 4.51 -12.45
N GLN A 48 -9.43 4.25 -12.25
CA GLN A 48 -10.52 5.13 -12.69
C GLN A 48 -10.41 6.52 -12.05
N ARG A 49 -10.15 6.60 -10.74
CA ARG A 49 -9.91 7.88 -10.06
C ARG A 49 -8.74 8.64 -10.66
N CYS A 50 -7.65 7.94 -10.97
CA CYS A 50 -6.47 8.54 -11.58
C CYS A 50 -6.64 8.91 -13.06
N GLU A 51 -7.46 8.18 -13.80
CA GLU A 51 -7.77 8.48 -15.20
C GLU A 51 -8.56 9.78 -15.34
N ALA A 52 -9.48 10.03 -14.41
CA ALA A 52 -10.25 11.27 -14.34
C ALA A 52 -9.44 12.48 -13.85
N MET A 53 -8.21 12.28 -13.37
CA MET A 53 -7.35 13.34 -12.84
C MET A 53 -6.42 13.90 -13.91
N ASP A 54 -6.08 15.19 -13.78
CA ASP A 54 -5.07 15.82 -14.64
C ASP A 54 -3.68 15.26 -14.33
N LYS A 55 -3.07 14.63 -15.33
CA LYS A 55 -1.75 13.98 -15.27
C LYS A 55 -0.61 14.96 -14.98
N GLN A 56 -0.79 16.26 -15.26
CA GLN A 56 0.22 17.28 -14.99
C GLN A 56 0.08 17.91 -13.59
N SER A 57 -0.99 17.59 -12.87
CA SER A 57 -1.21 18.13 -11.54
C SER A 57 -0.27 17.51 -10.50
N GLU A 58 0.19 18.31 -9.55
CA GLU A 58 0.93 17.81 -8.37
C GLU A 58 0.12 16.75 -7.60
N ARG A 59 -1.20 16.86 -7.64
CA ARG A 59 -2.12 15.93 -7.01
C ARG A 59 -2.03 14.53 -7.63
N TYR A 60 -1.96 14.43 -8.96
CA TYR A 60 -1.74 13.17 -9.66
C TYR A 60 -0.40 12.54 -9.26
N ALA A 61 0.67 13.34 -9.21
CA ALA A 61 2.00 12.86 -8.81
C ALA A 61 2.04 12.33 -7.36
N ARG A 62 1.16 12.81 -6.46
CA ARG A 62 1.04 12.33 -5.09
C ARG A 62 0.14 11.11 -4.94
N GLU A 63 -1.00 11.07 -5.61
CA GLU A 63 -2.08 10.09 -5.36
C GLU A 63 -2.06 8.89 -6.32
N CYS A 64 -1.55 9.07 -7.55
CA CYS A 64 -1.56 8.06 -8.61
C CYS A 64 -0.32 7.16 -8.80
N PRO A 65 0.83 7.32 -8.11
CA PRO A 65 1.87 6.30 -8.07
C PRO A 65 1.45 5.08 -7.23
N ARG A 66 1.74 3.85 -7.68
CA ARG A 66 1.41 2.63 -6.95
C ARG A 66 2.30 2.54 -5.70
N THR A 67 1.73 2.77 -4.52
CA THR A 67 2.40 2.50 -3.24
C THR A 67 2.72 1.00 -3.15
N GLY A 68 4.01 0.65 -3.20
CA GLY A 68 4.49 -0.75 -3.12
C GLY A 68 4.89 -1.40 -4.44
N GLY A 69 4.91 -0.68 -5.56
CA GLY A 69 5.50 -1.13 -6.82
C GLY A 69 6.72 -0.30 -7.18
N ALA A 70 7.92 -0.82 -6.88
CA ALA A 70 9.25 -0.32 -7.28
C ALA A 70 9.67 1.07 -6.76
N GLN A 71 10.61 1.05 -5.81
CA GLN A 71 11.85 1.83 -5.88
C GLN A 71 13.00 0.83 -5.79
#